data_AF-A0A9D7M8K9-F1
#
_entry.id   AF-A0A9D7M8K9-F1
#
_cell.length_a   1.000
_cell.length_b   1.000
_cell.length_c   1.000
_cell.angle_alpha   90.00
_cell.angle_beta   90.00
_cell.angle_gamma   90.00
#
_symmetry.space_group_name_H-M   'P 1'
#
loop_
_entity.id
_entity.type
_entity.pdbx_description
1 polymer ?
#
loop_
_entity_poly.entity_id
_entity_poly.type
_entity_poly.pdbx_seq_one_letter_code
_entity_poly.pdbx_strand_id
1 'polypeptide(L)'
;MKQLSWISRILVGALFIVSGLIKANDTLGFSYKLEEYFTVFNTPWMSEYALLLAAFVCILEVILGVAVIFGTRMVTVSWLLLLMIVFFTFLTFYSAYFNKVTDCGCFGDALKLTPWESFTKDLVLLVLTLFIFFERKISNMVT
;
A
#
# COMPACT_ATOMS: atom_id res chain seq x y z
N MET A 1 -23.17 -10.95 -4.96
CA MET A 1 -21.99 -10.32 -5.59
C MET A 1 -21.85 -8.84 -5.23
N LYS A 2 -22.88 -7.99 -5.38
CA LYS A 2 -22.83 -6.56 -4.95
C LYS A 2 -22.42 -6.34 -3.48
N GLN A 3 -23.03 -7.05 -2.53
CA GLN A 3 -22.72 -6.93 -1.09
C GLN A 3 -21.25 -7.25 -0.77
N LEU A 4 -20.70 -8.31 -1.39
CA LEU A 4 -19.30 -8.70 -1.20
C LEU A 4 -18.34 -7.65 -1.77
N SER A 5 -18.62 -7.11 -2.97
CA SER A 5 -17.80 -6.04 -3.56
C SER A 5 -17.80 -4.77 -2.70
N TRP A 6 -18.91 -4.45 -2.05
CA TRP A 6 -19.02 -3.27 -1.18
C TRP A 6 -18.23 -3.45 0.12
N ILE A 7 -18.34 -4.63 0.75
CA ILE A 7 -17.54 -4.99 1.94
C ILE A 7 -16.04 -4.97 1.61
N SER A 8 -15.62 -5.57 0.49
CA SER A 8 -14.21 -5.55 0.07
C SER A 8 -13.70 -4.12 -0.15
N ARG A 9 -14.50 -3.25 -0.76
CA ARG A 9 -14.13 -1.84 -0.97
C ARG A 9 -13.96 -1.07 0.34
N ILE A 10 -14.86 -1.29 1.30
CA ILE A 10 -14.73 -0.66 2.62
C ILE A 10 -13.49 -1.17 3.34
N LEU A 11 -13.26 -2.49 3.36
CA LEU A 11 -12.09 -3.07 4.02
C LEU A 11 -10.78 -2.59 3.40
N VAL A 12 -10.63 -2.71 2.07
CA VAL A 12 -9.41 -2.27 1.36
C VAL A 12 -9.22 -0.76 1.54
N GLY A 13 -10.28 0.02 1.36
CA GLY A 13 -10.21 1.48 1.48
C GLY A 13 -9.86 1.95 2.89
N ALA A 14 -10.48 1.37 3.92
CA ALA A 14 -10.18 1.70 5.32
C ALA A 14 -8.73 1.32 5.69
N LEU A 15 -8.26 0.15 5.27
CA LEU A 15 -6.88 -0.29 5.50
C LEU A 15 -5.86 0.64 4.82
N PHE A 16 -6.14 1.09 3.60
CA PHE A 16 -5.30 2.05 2.88
C PHE A 16 -5.26 3.42 3.57
N ILE A 17 -6.41 3.93 4.01
CA ILE A 17 -6.48 5.21 4.74
C ILE A 17 -5.70 5.12 6.05
N VAL A 18 -5.94 4.07 6.85
CA VAL A 18 -5.27 3.90 8.14
C VAL A 18 -3.76 3.74 7.94
N SER A 19 -3.33 2.90 6.99
CA SER A 19 -1.91 2.74 6.63
C SER A 19 -1.27 4.06 6.20
N GLY A 20 -1.90 4.81 5.30
CA GLY A 20 -1.37 6.07 4.80
C GLY A 20 -1.30 7.16 5.88
N LEU A 21 -2.29 7.25 6.77
CA LEU A 21 -2.28 8.20 7.88
C LEU A 21 -1.19 7.90 8.91
N ILE A 22 -0.96 6.62 9.21
CA ILE A 22 0.09 6.18 10.12
C ILE A 22 1.46 6.53 9.55
N LYS A 23 1.70 6.22 8.27
CA LYS A 23 2.96 6.58 7.59
C LYS A 23 3.13 8.09 7.46
N ALA A 24 2.05 8.84 7.26
CA ALA A 24 2.10 10.30 7.22
C ALA A 24 2.52 10.89 8.59
N ASN A 25 2.11 10.26 9.70
CA ASN A 25 2.49 10.68 11.04
C ASN A 25 4.00 10.53 11.31
N ASP A 26 4.67 9.53 10.70
CA ASP A 26 6.13 9.36 10.76
C ASP A 26 6.73 9.20 9.34
N THR A 27 6.64 10.28 8.56
CA THR A 27 7.11 10.26 7.17
C THR A 27 8.65 10.13 7.08
N LEU A 28 9.38 10.61 8.10
CA LEU A 28 10.83 10.49 8.18
C LEU A 28 11.27 9.04 8.47
N GLY A 29 10.60 8.35 9.41
CA GLY A 29 10.86 6.93 9.64
C GLY A 29 10.60 6.08 8.40
N PHE A 30 9.54 6.39 7.65
CA PHE A 30 9.26 5.71 6.39
C PHE A 30 10.30 6.03 5.29
N SER A 31 10.83 7.26 5.22
CA SER A 31 11.85 7.61 4.23
C SER A 31 13.17 6.88 4.44
N TYR A 32 13.64 6.75 5.69
CA TYR A 32 14.85 5.96 5.99
C TYR A 32 14.72 4.51 5.52
N LYS A 33 13.51 3.98 5.56
CA LYS A 33 13.22 2.60 5.15
C LYS A 33 13.26 2.47 3.63
N LEU A 34 12.77 3.48 2.91
CA LEU A 34 12.98 3.57 1.46
C LEU A 34 14.46 3.69 1.10
N GLU A 35 15.26 4.45 1.85
CA GLU A 35 16.72 4.54 1.64
C GLU A 35 17.43 3.20 1.83
N GLU A 36 17.06 2.44 2.87
CA GLU A 36 17.54 1.07 3.08
C GLU A 36 17.22 0.19 1.85
N TYR A 37 15.99 0.26 1.33
CA TYR A 37 15.61 -0.47 0.11
C TYR A 37 16.45 -0.02 -1.11
N PHE A 38 16.65 1.28 -1.32
CA PHE A 38 17.45 1.78 -2.45
C PHE A 38 18.92 1.39 -2.38
N THR A 39 19.47 1.33 -1.17
CA THR A 39 20.83 0.84 -0.95
C THR A 39 20.94 -0.63 -1.35
N VAL A 40 19.95 -1.44 -0.98
CA VAL A 40 19.92 -2.86 -1.31
C VAL A 40 19.67 -3.12 -2.80
N PHE A 41 18.86 -2.29 -3.47
CA PHE A 41 18.63 -2.36 -4.91
C PHE A 41 19.75 -1.72 -5.75
N ASN A 42 20.83 -1.26 -5.11
CA ASN A 42 21.96 -0.62 -5.76
C ASN A 42 21.58 0.65 -6.56
N THR A 43 20.58 1.40 -6.07
CA THR A 43 20.08 2.66 -6.63
C THR A 43 20.25 3.84 -5.64
N PRO A 44 21.47 4.12 -5.15
CA PRO A 44 21.69 5.12 -4.10
C PRO A 44 21.32 6.55 -4.53
N TRP A 45 21.30 6.86 -5.83
CA TRP A 45 20.86 8.16 -6.35
C TRP A 45 19.39 8.49 -6.04
N MET A 46 18.58 7.50 -5.64
CA MET A 46 17.20 7.70 -5.23
C MET A 46 17.04 8.10 -3.76
N SER A 47 18.10 7.98 -2.93
CA SER A 47 18.04 8.29 -1.50
C SER A 47 17.71 9.76 -1.24
N GLU A 48 18.25 10.69 -2.05
CA GLU A 48 17.96 12.12 -1.97
C GLU A 48 16.46 12.44 -2.19
N TYR A 49 15.76 11.57 -2.91
CA TYR A 49 14.33 11.69 -3.19
C TYR A 49 13.46 10.83 -2.25
N ALA A 50 14.05 10.09 -1.31
CA ALA A 50 13.33 9.13 -0.49
C ALA A 50 12.25 9.80 0.37
N LEU A 51 12.52 10.97 0.95
CA LEU A 51 11.54 11.74 1.73
C LEU A 51 10.37 12.20 0.86
N LEU A 52 10.66 12.72 -0.33
CA LEU A 52 9.63 13.17 -1.27
C LEU A 52 8.76 11.98 -1.73
N LEU A 53 9.39 10.85 -2.03
CA LEU A 53 8.69 9.63 -2.43
C LEU A 53 7.85 9.07 -1.29
N ALA A 54 8.38 9.05 -0.06
CA ALA A 54 7.66 8.63 1.14
C ALA A 54 6.37 9.44 1.31
N ALA A 55 6.48 10.77 1.30
CA ALA A 55 5.34 11.67 1.41
C ALA A 55 4.32 11.46 0.27
N PHE A 56 4.79 11.34 -0.97
CA PHE A 56 3.95 11.11 -2.14
C PHE A 56 3.16 9.80 -2.03
N VAL A 57 3.82 8.72 -1.61
CA VAL A 57 3.20 7.42 -1.40
C VAL A 57 2.13 7.47 -0.31
N CYS A 58 2.39 8.14 0.83
CA CYS A 58 1.40 8.31 1.90
C CYS A 58 0.14 9.04 1.41
N ILE A 59 0.33 10.14 0.66
CA ILE A 59 -0.78 10.93 0.11
C ILE A 59 -1.60 10.08 -0.88
N LEU A 60 -0.92 9.35 -1.76
CA LEU A 60 -1.58 8.46 -2.70
C LEU A 60 -2.37 7.36 -2.00
N GLU A 61 -1.84 6.73 -0.94
CA GLU A 61 -2.56 5.70 -0.19
C GLU A 61 -3.89 6.22 0.36
N VAL A 62 -3.88 7.40 1.00
CA VAL A 62 -5.08 7.98 1.58
C VAL A 62 -6.08 8.36 0.49
N ILE A 63 -5.64 9.00 -0.60
CA ILE A 63 -6.52 9.39 -1.71
C ILE A 63 -7.15 8.16 -2.36
N LEU A 64 -6.37 7.12 -2.65
CA LEU A 64 -6.87 5.88 -3.26
C LEU A 64 -7.81 5.12 -2.32
N GLY A 65 -7.49 5.08 -1.02
CA GLY A 65 -8.34 4.47 -0.01
C GLY A 65 -9.71 5.13 0.07
N VAL A 66 -9.75 6.46 0.11
CA VAL A 66 -11.00 7.25 0.04
C VAL A 66 -11.73 6.98 -1.28
N ALA A 67 -11.03 7.03 -2.42
CA ALA A 67 -11.64 6.87 -3.74
C ALA A 67 -12.29 5.49 -3.93
N VAL A 68 -11.74 4.42 -3.36
CA VAL A 68 -12.35 3.08 -3.39
C VAL A 68 -13.60 2.97 -2.53
N ILE A 69 -13.63 3.59 -1.36
CA ILE A 69 -14.83 3.61 -0.51
C ILE A 69 -15.98 4.26 -1.28
N PHE A 70 -15.75 5.45 -1.83
CA PHE A 70 -16.78 6.19 -2.58
C PHE A 70 -17.08 5.59 -3.96
N GLY A 71 -16.14 4.85 -4.57
CA GLY A 71 -16.36 4.21 -5.86
C GLY A 71 -16.16 5.13 -7.05
N THR A 72 -15.41 6.20 -6.85
CA THR A 72 -15.19 7.21 -7.89
C THR A 72 -14.13 6.72 -8.86
N ARG A 73 -14.41 6.75 -10.17
CA ARG A 73 -13.45 6.38 -11.24
C ARG A 73 -12.76 5.02 -11.00
N MET A 74 -13.54 3.98 -10.68
CA MET A 74 -13.03 2.66 -10.29
C MET A 74 -12.07 2.00 -11.29
N VAL A 75 -12.14 2.35 -12.58
CA VAL A 75 -11.17 1.85 -13.58
C VAL A 75 -9.76 2.32 -13.24
N THR A 76 -9.58 3.63 -13.09
CA THR A 76 -8.29 4.26 -12.78
C THR A 76 -7.85 3.91 -11.37
N VAL A 77 -8.74 4.03 -10.39
CA VAL A 77 -8.43 3.76 -8.98
C VAL A 77 -7.99 2.31 -8.80
N SER A 78 -8.70 1.32 -9.34
CA SER A 78 -8.32 -0.08 -9.17
C SER A 78 -6.97 -0.42 -9.83
N TRP A 79 -6.62 0.25 -10.94
CA TRP A 79 -5.30 0.08 -11.56
C TRP A 79 -4.18 0.64 -10.70
N LEU A 80 -4.36 1.86 -10.17
CA LEU A 80 -3.37 2.49 -9.29
C LEU A 80 -3.21 1.73 -7.97
N LEU A 81 -4.32 1.25 -7.40
CA LEU A 81 -4.30 0.45 -6.17
C LEU A 81 -3.59 -0.88 -6.37
N LEU A 82 -3.85 -1.57 -7.48
CA LEU A 82 -3.17 -2.81 -7.81
C LEU A 82 -1.67 -2.59 -8.00
N LEU A 83 -1.27 -1.53 -8.72
CA LEU A 83 0.13 -1.15 -8.88
C LEU A 83 0.80 -0.92 -7.51
N MET A 84 0.15 -0.16 -6.63
CA MET A 84 0.67 0.15 -5.30
C MET A 84 0.80 -1.08 -4.41
N ILE A 85 -0.22 -1.95 -4.36
CA ILE A 85 -0.14 -3.16 -3.54
C ILE A 85 0.93 -4.09 -4.07
N VAL A 86 1.04 -4.29 -5.39
CA VAL A 86 2.09 -5.13 -5.97
C VAL A 86 3.47 -4.57 -5.61
N PHE A 87 3.65 -3.25 -5.70
CA PHE A 87 4.89 -2.60 -5.29
C PHE A 87 5.21 -2.83 -3.81
N PHE A 88 4.25 -2.60 -2.90
CA PHE A 88 4.47 -2.84 -1.47
C PHE A 88 4.69 -4.31 -1.14
N THR A 89 3.94 -5.22 -1.76
CA THR A 89 4.10 -6.67 -1.60
C THR A 89 5.51 -7.10 -2.02
N PHE A 90 6.06 -6.51 -3.08
CA PHE A 90 7.44 -6.77 -3.49
C PHE A 90 8.45 -6.28 -2.44
N LEU A 91 8.28 -5.05 -1.93
CA LEU A 91 9.16 -4.52 -0.88
C LEU A 91 9.07 -5.33 0.43
N THR A 92 7.87 -5.68 0.87
CA THR A 92 7.65 -6.44 2.10
C THR A 92 8.09 -7.89 1.98
N PHE A 93 7.90 -8.52 0.81
CA PHE A 93 8.47 -9.83 0.50
C PHE A 93 10.00 -9.81 0.58
N TYR A 94 10.63 -8.80 -0.04
CA TYR A 94 12.07 -8.67 -0.03
C TYR A 94 12.60 -8.56 1.41
N SER A 95 11.95 -7.75 2.24
CA SER A 95 12.29 -7.64 3.67
C SER A 95 12.09 -8.94 4.44
N ALA A 96 11.00 -9.67 4.21
CA ALA A 96 10.71 -10.94 4.88
C ALA A 96 11.67 -12.07 4.48
N TYR A 97 12.08 -12.13 3.21
CA TYR A 97 12.94 -13.19 2.69
C TYR A 97 14.41 -12.97 3.02
N PHE A 98 14.90 -11.72 2.92
CA PHE A 98 16.32 -11.42 3.11
C PHE A 98 16.70 -11.00 4.53
N ASN A 99 15.73 -10.80 5.44
CA ASN A 99 15.95 -10.32 6.82
C ASN A 99 16.89 -9.09 6.90
N LYS A 100 16.93 -8.26 5.84
CA LYS A 100 17.90 -7.17 5.71
C LYS A 100 17.44 -5.86 6.34
N VAL A 101 16.14 -5.74 6.63
CA VAL A 101 15.53 -4.55 7.23
C VAL A 101 14.78 -4.99 8.47
N THR A 102 15.38 -4.73 9.65
CA THR A 102 14.97 -5.28 10.95
C THR A 102 13.64 -4.76 11.48
N ASP A 103 13.07 -3.72 10.87
CA ASP A 103 11.75 -3.20 11.19
C ASP A 103 11.09 -2.74 9.89
N CYS A 104 9.95 -3.30 9.52
CA CYS A 104 9.17 -2.83 8.38
C CYS A 104 8.76 -1.40 8.69
N GLY A 105 9.32 -0.44 7.95
CA GLY A 105 9.17 1.01 8.12
C GLY A 105 7.78 1.61 8.05
N CYS A 106 6.74 0.80 8.24
CA CYS A 106 5.36 1.21 8.18
C CYS A 106 4.90 1.94 9.46
N PHE A 107 5.71 1.98 10.54
CA PHE A 107 5.22 2.42 11.86
C PHE A 107 6.15 3.25 12.76
N GLY A 108 7.42 3.48 12.42
CA GLY A 108 8.37 3.96 13.44
C GLY A 108 8.31 3.09 14.70
N ASP A 109 8.80 3.57 15.84
CA ASP A 109 8.78 2.85 17.12
C ASP A 109 7.38 2.60 17.74
N ALA A 110 6.28 2.88 17.03
CA ALA A 110 4.93 2.85 17.59
C ALA A 110 4.21 1.49 17.47
N LEU A 111 4.56 0.63 16.50
CA LEU A 111 3.92 -0.68 16.26
C LEU A 111 4.86 -1.60 15.45
N LYS A 112 5.66 -2.42 16.15
CA LYS A 112 6.55 -3.41 15.51
C LYS A 112 5.75 -4.58 14.95
N LEU A 113 5.34 -4.50 13.68
CA LEU A 113 4.89 -5.67 12.93
C LEU A 113 6.11 -6.42 12.36
N THR A 114 6.10 -7.74 12.48
CA THR A 114 7.14 -8.56 11.88
C THR A 114 7.07 -8.51 10.34
N PRO A 115 8.20 -8.68 9.63
CA PRO A 115 8.22 -8.70 8.16
C PRO A 115 7.22 -9.67 7.53
N TRP A 116 7.04 -10.84 8.16
CA TRP A 116 6.09 -11.85 7.73
C TRP A 116 4.62 -11.46 7.94
N GLU A 117 4.30 -10.73 9.01
CA GLU A 117 2.95 -10.20 9.22
C GLU A 117 2.61 -9.10 8.21
N SER A 118 3.54 -8.19 7.93
CA SER A 118 3.31 -7.15 6.92
C SER A 118 3.17 -7.73 5.52
N PHE A 119 3.98 -8.72 5.15
CA PHE A 119 3.86 -9.42 3.87
C PHE A 119 2.52 -10.16 3.75
N THR A 120 2.10 -10.86 4.79
CA THR A 120 0.81 -11.59 4.79
C THR A 120 -0.37 -10.62 4.64
N LYS A 121 -0.34 -9.48 5.34
CA LYS A 121 -1.35 -8.41 5.21
C LYS A 121 -1.43 -7.90 3.77
N ASP A 122 -0.29 -7.62 3.15
CA ASP A 122 -0.25 -7.12 1.77
C ASP A 122 -0.74 -8.17 0.76
N LEU A 123 -0.45 -9.45 0.98
CA LEU A 123 -0.96 -10.55 0.15
C LEU A 123 -2.48 -10.70 0.25
N VAL A 124 -3.05 -10.60 1.45
CA VAL A 124 -4.51 -10.61 1.65
C VAL A 124 -5.15 -9.41 0.95
N LEU A 125 -4.56 -8.22 1.09
CA LEU A 125 -5.00 -7.00 0.40
C LEU A 125 -4.91 -7.14 -1.12
N LEU A 126 -3.89 -7.82 -1.64
CA LEU A 126 -3.73 -8.11 -3.06
C LEU A 126 -4.89 -8.96 -3.58
N VAL A 127 -5.25 -10.04 -2.87
CA VAL A 127 -6.38 -10.90 -3.26
C VAL A 127 -7.70 -10.12 -3.25
N LEU A 128 -7.95 -9.33 -2.20
CA LEU A 128 -9.15 -8.49 -2.11
C LEU A 128 -9.19 -7.43 -3.22
N THR A 129 -8.04 -6.87 -3.58
CA THR A 129 -7.94 -5.86 -4.64
C THR A 129 -8.11 -6.46 -6.02
N LEU A 130 -7.58 -7.67 -6.27
CA LEU A 130 -7.85 -8.43 -7.49
C LEU A 130 -9.36 -8.71 -7.63
N PHE A 131 -10.02 -9.08 -6.54
CA PHE A 131 -11.47 -9.26 -6.54
C PHE A 131 -12.21 -7.97 -6.94
N ILE A 132 -11.87 -6.82 -6.35
CA ILE A 132 -12.42 -5.51 -6.73
C ILE A 132 -12.11 -5.18 -8.21
N PHE A 133 -10.90 -5.50 -8.67
CA PHE A 133 -10.43 -5.23 -10.03
C PHE A 133 -11.19 -6.03 -11.09
N PHE A 134 -11.59 -7.27 -10.81
CA PHE A 134 -12.42 -8.06 -11.72
C PHE A 134 -13.89 -7.62 -11.67
N GLU A 135 -14.43 -7.34 -10.49
CA GLU A 135 -15.82 -6.86 -10.29
C GLU A 135 -16.06 -5.44 -10.81
N ARG A 136 -15.01 -4.62 -11.03
CA ARG A 136 -15.16 -3.25 -11.57
C ARG A 136 -15.89 -3.18 -12.91
N LYS A 137 -15.85 -4.25 -13.72
CA LYS A 137 -16.58 -4.34 -14.99
C LYS A 137 -18.10 -4.31 -14.81
N ILE A 138 -18.60 -4.74 -13.65
CA ILE A 138 -20.05 -4.77 -13.35
C ILE A 138 -20.52 -3.40 -12.83
N SER A 139 -19.69 -2.68 -12.06
CA SER A 139 -20.06 -1.38 -11.49
C SER A 139 -20.16 -0.26 -12.54
N ASN A 140 -19.33 -0.29 -13.58
CA ASN A 140 -19.38 0.69 -14.69
C ASN A 140 -20.62 0.56 -15.59
N MET A 141 -21.44 -0.48 -15.40
CA MET A 141 -22.67 -0.71 -16.17
C MET A 141 -23.90 -0.12 -15.48
N VAL A 142 -23.75 0.42 -14.26
CA VAL A 142 -24.85 0.90 -13.40
C VAL A 142 -24.78 2.40 -13.13
N THR A 143 -23.74 3.08 -13.62
CA THR A 143 -23.60 4.54 -13.71
C THR A 143 -23.58 4.94 -15.16
#